data_AF-A0A8R7UPL7-F1
#
_entry.id   AF-A0A8R7UPL7-F1
#
_cell.length_a   1.000
_cell.length_b   1.000
_cell.length_c   1.000
_cell.angle_alpha   90.00
_cell.angle_beta   90.00
_cell.angle_gamma   90.00
#
_symmetry.space_group_name_H-M   'P 1'
#
loop_
_entity.id
_entity.type
_entity.pdbx_description
1 polymer ?
#
loop_
_entity_poly.entity_id
_entity_poly.type
_entity_poly.pdbx_seq_one_letter_code
_entity_poly.pdbx_strand_id
1 'polypeptide(L)'
;MLAAMAVAHDFFRLSPEEKAKLYSDDPAKKTRLSTSFNVRKETVHNWRDYLRLHCHPEGPANPPPFRDVISTYCKEVQELGFRFYAALSESLGLEQDYIKMVLGEQEQHMAVNFYPKCPSPELTYGLPAHTVPNALTILMMDEQVAGLQVLKEGRWIAVNPQPNAFIINLGDQLQVRAAG
;
A
#
# COMPACT_ATOMS: atom_id res chain seq x y z
N MET A 1 6.04 -6.66 11.48
CA MET A 1 5.45 -7.30 10.28
C MET A 1 4.36 -8.29 10.67
N LEU A 2 4.70 -9.40 11.35
CA LEU A 2 3.72 -10.44 11.74
C LEU A 2 2.48 -9.91 12.47
N ALA A 3 2.66 -9.07 13.51
CA ALA A 3 1.53 -8.49 14.24
C ALA A 3 0.63 -7.61 13.34
N ALA A 4 1.22 -6.82 12.44
CA ALA A 4 0.47 -5.98 11.50
C ALA A 4 -0.35 -6.83 10.51
N MET A 5 0.23 -7.94 10.03
CA MET A 5 -0.49 -8.89 9.18
C MET A 5 -1.64 -9.58 9.94
N ALA A 6 -1.40 -9.99 11.19
CA ALA A 6 -2.42 -10.64 12.02
C ALA A 6 -3.64 -9.73 12.25
N VAL A 7 -3.42 -8.48 12.68
CA VAL A 7 -4.53 -7.53 12.89
C VAL A 7 -5.24 -7.15 11.58
N ALA A 8 -4.53 -7.16 10.45
CA ALA A 8 -5.13 -6.99 9.13
C ALA A 8 -6.08 -8.14 8.79
N HIS A 9 -5.67 -9.40 9.02
CA HIS A 9 -6.57 -10.53 8.83
C HIS A 9 -7.77 -10.48 9.78
N ASP A 10 -7.54 -10.17 11.06
CA ASP A 10 -8.62 -10.10 12.05
C ASP A 10 -9.64 -9.02 11.70
N PHE A 11 -9.20 -7.88 11.18
CA PHE A 11 -10.08 -6.85 10.64
C PHE A 11 -11.00 -7.40 9.53
N PHE A 12 -10.45 -8.12 8.54
CA PHE A 12 -11.26 -8.64 7.44
C PHE A 12 -12.15 -9.84 7.83
N ARG A 13 -11.85 -10.50 8.96
CA ARG A 13 -12.70 -11.54 9.58
C ARG A 13 -13.86 -10.98 10.40
N LEU A 14 -13.88 -9.69 10.71
CA LEU A 14 -15.04 -9.06 11.36
C LEU A 14 -16.32 -9.28 10.54
N SER A 15 -17.46 -9.24 11.23
CA SER A 15 -18.75 -9.37 10.57
C SER A 15 -18.98 -8.24 9.55
N PRO A 16 -19.81 -8.45 8.52
CA PRO A 16 -20.17 -7.41 7.58
C PRO A 16 -20.69 -6.13 8.26
N GLU A 17 -21.46 -6.26 9.34
CA GLU A 17 -22.02 -5.13 10.09
C GLU A 17 -20.93 -4.29 10.77
N GLU A 18 -19.93 -4.94 11.37
CA GLU A 18 -18.80 -4.23 11.98
C GLU A 18 -17.94 -3.53 10.94
N LYS A 19 -17.68 -4.20 9.80
CA LYS A 19 -16.94 -3.61 8.67
C LYS A 19 -17.69 -2.44 8.03
N ALA A 20 -19.01 -2.53 7.92
CA ALA A 20 -19.86 -1.49 7.33
C ALA A 20 -19.78 -0.16 8.08
N LYS A 21 -19.48 -0.16 9.39
CA LYS A 21 -19.28 1.07 10.18
C LYS A 21 -18.14 1.95 9.63
N LEU A 22 -17.18 1.34 8.94
CA LEU A 22 -16.05 2.05 8.33
C LEU A 22 -16.20 2.23 6.81
N TYR A 23 -17.25 1.66 6.21
CA TYR A 23 -17.48 1.78 4.77
C TYR A 23 -17.67 3.25 4.36
N SER A 24 -17.02 3.65 3.26
CA SER A 24 -17.25 4.94 2.62
C SER A 24 -16.63 4.95 1.23
N ASP A 25 -17.36 5.50 0.27
CA ASP A 25 -16.89 5.78 -1.09
C ASP A 25 -16.37 7.23 -1.25
N ASP A 26 -16.35 8.01 -0.17
CA ASP A 26 -15.77 9.35 -0.15
C ASP A 26 -14.23 9.28 -0.10
N PRO A 27 -13.52 9.72 -1.15
CA PRO A 27 -12.07 9.67 -1.18
C PRO A 27 -11.40 10.59 -0.14
N ALA A 28 -12.11 11.59 0.39
CA ALA A 28 -11.58 12.52 1.40
C ALA A 28 -11.55 11.93 2.82
N LYS A 29 -12.29 10.83 3.07
CA LYS A 29 -12.33 10.20 4.39
C LYS A 29 -11.00 9.50 4.70
N LYS A 30 -10.33 9.96 5.77
CA LYS A 30 -8.97 9.53 6.17
C LYS A 30 -8.85 8.06 6.55
N THR A 31 -9.90 7.49 7.13
CA THR A 31 -10.02 6.06 7.42
C THR A 31 -11.31 5.55 6.79
N ARG A 32 -11.20 4.65 5.81
CA ARG A 32 -12.36 4.08 5.13
C ARG A 32 -12.11 2.68 4.61
N LEU A 33 -13.11 1.83 4.79
CA LEU A 33 -13.24 0.58 4.05
C LEU A 33 -13.95 0.90 2.73
N SER A 34 -13.45 0.34 1.63
CA SER A 34 -14.09 0.43 0.32
C SER A 34 -13.81 -0.84 -0.47
N THR A 35 -14.46 -0.98 -1.62
CA THR A 35 -14.28 -2.09 -2.55
C THR A 35 -13.79 -1.60 -3.90
N SER A 36 -13.21 -2.51 -4.67
CA SER A 36 -12.61 -2.28 -5.99
C SER A 36 -11.54 -1.17 -5.98
N PHE A 37 -11.60 -0.19 -6.90
CA PHE A 37 -10.71 0.97 -6.94
C PHE A 37 -11.49 2.28 -6.78
N ASN A 38 -12.47 2.51 -7.65
CA ASN A 38 -13.45 3.60 -7.50
C ASN A 38 -14.75 3.19 -8.18
N VAL A 39 -15.65 2.58 -7.40
CA VAL A 39 -16.94 2.06 -7.86
C VAL A 39 -17.82 3.08 -8.58
N ARG A 40 -17.60 4.38 -8.35
CA ARG A 40 -18.36 5.46 -9.01
C ARG A 40 -17.81 5.84 -10.39
N LYS A 41 -16.56 5.48 -10.70
CA LYS A 41 -15.86 5.90 -11.94
C LYS A 41 -15.52 4.74 -12.87
N GLU A 42 -15.50 3.51 -12.37
CA GLU A 42 -15.08 2.34 -13.13
C GLU A 42 -16.26 1.63 -13.80
N THR A 43 -16.00 1.06 -14.99
CA THR A 43 -16.95 0.23 -15.73
C THR A 43 -16.74 -1.27 -15.50
N VAL A 44 -15.56 -1.65 -15.00
CA VAL A 44 -15.19 -3.00 -14.62
C VAL A 44 -14.69 -2.95 -13.17
N HIS A 45 -15.34 -3.73 -12.30
CA HIS A 45 -14.99 -3.80 -10.88
C HIS A 45 -13.83 -4.78 -10.66
N ASN A 46 -12.97 -4.43 -9.70
CA ASN A 46 -11.84 -5.23 -9.29
C ASN A 46 -12.23 -6.16 -8.13
N TRP A 47 -11.64 -7.35 -8.10
CA TRP A 47 -11.91 -8.39 -7.13
C TRP A 47 -11.14 -8.17 -5.82
N ARG A 48 -11.45 -7.07 -5.13
CA ARG A 48 -10.72 -6.60 -3.94
C ARG A 48 -11.59 -5.75 -3.03
N ASP A 49 -11.40 -5.93 -1.73
CA ASP A 49 -11.75 -4.93 -0.72
C ASP A 49 -10.48 -4.29 -0.15
N TYR A 50 -10.59 -3.07 0.37
CA TYR A 50 -9.45 -2.44 1.02
C TYR A 50 -9.83 -1.48 2.13
N LEU A 51 -8.99 -1.45 3.16
CA LEU A 51 -9.01 -0.44 4.21
C LEU A 51 -7.92 0.59 3.91
N ARG A 52 -8.33 1.83 3.66
CA ARG A 52 -7.43 2.98 3.49
C ARG A 52 -7.26 3.71 4.81
N LEU A 53 -6.02 4.05 5.13
CA LEU A 53 -5.63 4.75 6.35
C LEU A 53 -4.66 5.87 6.00
N HIS A 54 -4.91 7.07 6.51
CA HIS A 54 -3.89 8.12 6.59
C HIS A 54 -3.08 7.87 7.85
N CYS A 55 -1.78 7.59 7.69
CA CYS A 55 -0.88 7.25 8.80
C CYS A 55 -0.09 8.46 9.32
N HIS A 56 0.23 9.41 8.45
CA HIS A 56 0.93 10.64 8.84
C HIS A 56 0.27 11.82 8.12
N PRO A 57 -0.03 12.94 8.82
CA PRO A 57 0.44 13.29 10.18
C PRO A 57 -0.42 12.80 11.36
N GLU A 58 -1.67 12.36 11.14
CA GLU A 58 -2.65 12.17 12.23
C GLU A 58 -2.75 10.74 12.80
N GLY A 59 -2.17 9.74 12.14
CA GLY A 59 -2.30 8.33 12.54
C GLY A 59 -3.66 7.70 12.20
N PRO A 60 -3.75 6.35 12.19
CA PRO A 60 -5.01 5.65 11.95
C PRO A 60 -5.99 5.90 13.12
N ALA A 61 -7.28 6.13 12.83
CA ALA A 61 -8.23 6.56 13.86
C ALA A 61 -8.89 5.39 14.63
N ASN A 62 -9.15 4.22 14.01
CA ASN A 62 -9.89 3.09 14.60
C ASN A 62 -9.73 1.79 13.78
N PRO A 63 -9.99 0.58 14.34
CA PRO A 63 -10.39 0.26 15.73
C PRO A 63 -9.21 0.06 16.72
N PRO A 64 -9.41 0.05 18.06
CA PRO A 64 -8.33 0.20 19.06
C PRO A 64 -7.16 -0.82 19.04
N PRO A 65 -7.34 -2.15 18.97
CA PRO A 65 -6.21 -3.08 18.90
C PRO A 65 -5.50 -3.04 17.53
N PHE A 66 -6.25 -2.71 16.48
CA PHE A 66 -5.72 -2.49 15.14
C PHE A 66 -4.90 -1.19 15.08
N ARG A 67 -5.38 -0.13 15.74
CA ARG A 67 -4.77 1.20 15.75
C ARG A 67 -3.36 1.17 16.28
N ASP A 68 -3.12 0.58 17.45
CA ASP A 68 -1.83 0.71 18.12
C ASP A 68 -0.74 -0.06 17.34
N VAL A 69 -1.05 -1.29 16.90
CA VAL A 69 -0.16 -2.10 16.07
C VAL A 69 0.13 -1.43 14.73
N ILE A 70 -0.89 -0.91 14.04
CA ILE A 70 -0.73 -0.28 12.74
C ILE A 70 -0.05 1.08 12.85
N SER A 71 -0.26 1.85 13.93
CA SER A 71 0.46 3.10 14.19
C SER A 71 1.95 2.85 14.34
N THR A 72 2.34 1.86 15.17
CA THR A 72 3.75 1.48 15.29
C THR A 72 4.31 1.02 13.95
N TYR A 73 3.58 0.15 13.23
CA TYR A 73 4.01 -0.31 11.91
C TYR A 73 4.22 0.83 10.92
N CYS A 74 3.27 1.77 10.82
CA CYS A 74 3.38 2.91 9.92
C CYS A 74 4.58 3.79 10.28
N LYS A 75 4.85 4.05 11.56
CA LYS A 75 6.04 4.78 12.01
C LYS A 75 7.33 4.09 11.57
N GLU A 76 7.47 2.79 11.83
CA GLU A 76 8.66 2.02 11.44
C GLU A 76 8.87 1.97 9.92
N VAL A 77 7.77 1.85 9.15
CA VAL A 77 7.81 1.89 7.68
C VAL A 77 8.17 3.28 7.16
N GLN A 78 7.74 4.35 7.84
CA GLN A 78 8.12 5.72 7.49
C GLN A 78 9.62 5.94 7.67
N GLU A 79 10.18 5.50 8.80
CA GLU A 79 11.63 5.56 9.06
C GLU A 79 12.42 4.69 8.08
N LEU A 80 11.90 3.53 7.68
CA LEU A 80 12.47 2.74 6.59
C LEU A 80 12.47 3.51 5.26
N GLY A 81 11.39 4.19 4.92
CA GLY A 81 11.29 5.03 3.73
C GLY A 81 12.33 6.16 3.73
N PHE A 82 12.53 6.84 4.85
CA PHE A 82 13.56 7.87 4.97
C PHE A 82 14.98 7.32 4.81
N ARG A 83 15.28 6.17 5.42
CA ARG A 83 16.58 5.49 5.21
C ARG A 83 16.79 5.09 3.76
N PHE A 84 15.72 4.69 3.07
CA PHE A 84 15.78 4.37 1.65
C PHE A 84 16.07 5.61 0.79
N TYR A 85 15.43 6.75 1.07
CA TYR A 85 15.74 8.01 0.39
C TYR A 85 17.19 8.46 0.64
N ALA A 86 17.70 8.26 1.85
CA ALA A 86 19.09 8.54 2.18
C ALA A 86 20.06 7.71 1.32
N ALA A 87 19.88 6.39 1.33
CA ALA A 87 20.70 5.49 0.53
C ALA A 87 20.58 5.76 -0.98
N LEU A 88 19.38 6.10 -1.46
CA LEU A 88 19.17 6.45 -2.87
C LEU A 88 19.90 7.75 -3.24
N SER A 89 19.87 8.77 -2.38
CA SER A 89 20.60 10.02 -2.61
C SER A 89 22.11 9.77 -2.71
N GLU A 90 22.68 9.01 -1.77
CA GLU A 90 24.09 8.64 -1.78
C GLU A 90 24.47 7.81 -3.01
N SER A 91 23.61 6.87 -3.44
CA SER A 91 23.85 6.05 -4.63
C SER A 91 23.92 6.85 -5.93
N LEU A 92 23.32 8.04 -5.94
CA LEU A 92 23.33 9.00 -7.04
C LEU A 92 24.46 10.04 -6.90
N GLY A 93 25.30 9.95 -5.86
CA GLY A 93 26.37 10.92 -5.58
C GLY A 93 25.88 12.25 -5.02
N LEU A 94 24.67 12.28 -4.44
CA LEU A 94 24.05 13.45 -3.84
C LEU A 94 24.24 13.45 -2.32
N GLU A 95 23.98 14.60 -1.69
CA GLU A 95 23.93 14.66 -0.22
C GLU A 95 22.83 13.73 0.32
N GLN A 96 23.09 13.10 1.46
CA GLN A 96 22.23 12.07 2.05
C GLN A 96 20.75 12.51 2.15
N ASP A 97 20.47 13.76 2.50
CA ASP A 97 19.09 14.24 2.67
C ASP A 97 18.46 14.82 1.39
N TYR A 98 19.16 14.80 0.25
CA TYR A 98 18.75 15.49 -0.97
C TYR A 98 17.34 15.09 -1.45
N ILE A 99 17.08 13.80 -1.63
CA ILE A 99 15.78 13.33 -2.13
C ILE A 99 14.65 13.71 -1.18
N LYS A 100 14.89 13.57 0.14
CA LYS A 100 13.91 13.93 1.16
C LYS A 100 13.59 15.43 1.11
N MET A 101 14.60 16.29 0.98
CA MET A 101 14.43 17.73 0.85
C MET A 101 13.65 18.10 -0.42
N VAL A 102 14.00 17.49 -1.55
CA VAL A 102 13.37 17.77 -2.84
C VAL A 102 11.90 17.32 -2.85
N LEU A 103 11.56 16.21 -2.20
CA LEU A 103 10.17 15.76 -2.06
C LEU A 103 9.34 16.62 -1.09
N GLY A 104 9.96 17.39 -0.20
CA GLY A 104 9.29 18.33 0.71
C GLY A 104 8.53 17.65 1.85
N GLU A 105 7.39 18.21 2.25
CA GLU A 105 6.52 17.60 3.27
C GLU A 105 5.95 16.27 2.76
N GLN A 106 6.05 15.23 3.59
CA GLN A 106 5.68 13.87 3.22
C GLN A 106 4.36 13.47 3.87
N GLU A 107 3.43 12.96 3.08
CA GLU A 107 2.26 12.25 3.59
C GLU A 107 2.49 10.74 3.54
N GLN A 108 1.97 10.02 4.54
CA GLN A 108 1.98 8.57 4.55
C GLN A 108 0.56 8.02 4.54
N HIS A 109 0.29 7.15 3.58
CA HIS A 109 -0.96 6.43 3.44
C HIS A 109 -0.69 4.93 3.45
N MET A 110 -1.56 4.17 4.11
CA MET A 110 -1.56 2.71 4.08
C MET A 110 -2.85 2.22 3.42
N ALA A 111 -2.72 1.18 2.59
CA ALA A 111 -3.84 0.42 2.08
C ALA A 111 -3.66 -1.06 2.47
N VAL A 112 -4.58 -1.57 3.29
CA VAL A 112 -4.68 -3.00 3.56
C VAL A 112 -5.58 -3.60 2.49
N ASN A 113 -5.04 -4.48 1.65
CA ASN A 113 -5.74 -5.02 0.50
C ASN A 113 -6.17 -6.46 0.80
N PHE A 114 -7.45 -6.74 0.63
CA PHE A 114 -8.03 -8.05 0.81
C PHE A 114 -8.58 -8.56 -0.51
N TYR A 115 -8.01 -9.66 -0.98
CA TYR A 115 -8.39 -10.31 -2.24
C TYR A 115 -9.16 -11.59 -1.89
N PRO A 116 -10.50 -11.59 -1.87
CA PRO A 116 -11.27 -12.79 -1.59
C PRO A 116 -11.04 -13.86 -2.68
N LYS A 117 -11.31 -15.13 -2.35
CA LYS A 117 -11.27 -16.20 -3.36
C LYS A 117 -12.21 -15.86 -4.53
N CYS A 118 -11.70 -15.96 -5.76
CA CYS A 118 -12.45 -15.67 -6.97
C CYS A 118 -12.89 -16.98 -7.64
N PRO A 119 -14.17 -17.13 -8.04
CA PRO A 119 -14.63 -18.31 -8.76
C PRO A 119 -14.12 -18.37 -10.22
N SER A 120 -13.75 -17.22 -10.80
CA SER A 120 -13.28 -17.10 -12.20
C SER A 120 -12.10 -16.11 -12.28
N PRO A 121 -10.94 -16.44 -11.70
CA PRO A 121 -9.79 -15.52 -11.57
C PRO A 121 -9.22 -15.04 -12.91
N GLU A 122 -9.47 -15.75 -14.01
CA GLU A 122 -9.07 -15.39 -15.37
C GLU A 122 -9.90 -14.25 -15.99
N LEU A 123 -11.06 -13.91 -15.40
CA LEU A 123 -11.99 -12.90 -15.92
C LEU A 123 -11.92 -11.57 -15.18
N THR A 124 -11.09 -11.46 -14.15
CA THR A 124 -11.01 -10.26 -13.31
C THR A 124 -9.59 -10.02 -12.82
N TYR A 125 -9.37 -8.84 -12.24
CA TYR A 125 -8.14 -8.48 -11.57
C TYR A 125 -8.44 -8.12 -10.12
N GLY A 126 -7.56 -8.49 -9.20
CA GLY A 126 -7.59 -7.91 -7.86
C GLY A 126 -7.27 -6.41 -7.90
N LEU A 127 -6.32 -6.02 -8.74
CA LEU A 127 -5.98 -4.64 -9.03
C LEU A 127 -5.46 -4.58 -10.47
N PRO A 128 -5.92 -3.64 -11.32
CA PRO A 128 -5.51 -3.59 -12.71
C PRO A 128 -4.08 -3.06 -12.83
N ALA A 129 -3.50 -3.18 -14.02
CA ALA A 129 -2.19 -2.61 -14.33
C ALA A 129 -2.19 -1.09 -14.07
N HIS A 130 -1.22 -0.61 -13.32
CA HIS A 130 -1.05 0.82 -13.01
C HIS A 130 0.42 1.11 -12.66
N THR A 131 0.80 2.38 -12.79
CA THR A 131 2.02 2.92 -12.16
C THR A 131 1.67 3.48 -10.79
N VAL A 132 2.69 3.70 -9.96
CA VAL A 132 2.49 4.21 -8.61
C VAL A 132 2.76 5.71 -8.61
N PRO A 133 1.76 6.57 -8.37
CA PRO A 133 1.92 8.03 -8.50
C PRO A 133 2.70 8.68 -7.35
N ASN A 134 3.09 7.92 -6.31
CA ASN A 134 3.84 8.44 -5.16
C ASN A 134 5.35 8.41 -5.43
N ALA A 135 6.17 8.78 -4.43
CA ALA A 135 7.61 8.62 -4.52
C ALA A 135 8.06 7.18 -4.24
N LEU A 136 7.51 6.56 -3.20
CA LEU A 136 7.94 5.24 -2.73
C LEU A 136 6.75 4.44 -2.22
N THR A 137 6.69 3.16 -2.59
CA THR A 137 5.79 2.17 -1.98
C THR A 137 6.59 1.05 -1.35
N ILE A 138 6.30 0.79 -0.08
CA ILE A 138 6.83 -0.32 0.71
C ILE A 138 5.69 -1.31 0.93
N LEU A 139 5.74 -2.44 0.22
CA LEU A 139 4.69 -3.45 0.21
C LEU A 139 5.08 -4.64 1.07
N MET A 140 4.19 -5.02 1.98
CA MET A 140 4.22 -6.28 2.71
C MET A 140 3.21 -7.23 2.05
N MET A 141 3.65 -8.40 1.62
CA MET A 141 2.78 -9.44 1.05
C MET A 141 2.42 -10.49 2.09
N ASP A 142 1.26 -11.14 1.90
CA ASP A 142 0.94 -12.40 2.57
C ASP A 142 1.91 -13.49 2.07
N GLU A 143 2.59 -14.16 2.99
CA GLU A 143 3.59 -15.18 2.68
C GLU A 143 2.97 -16.45 2.05
N GLN A 144 1.67 -16.67 2.24
CA GLN A 144 0.96 -17.86 1.77
C GLN A 144 0.30 -17.67 0.40
N VAL A 145 0.16 -16.42 -0.08
CA VAL A 145 -0.61 -16.10 -1.29
C VAL A 145 0.20 -15.19 -2.21
N ALA A 146 0.63 -15.75 -3.35
CA ALA A 146 1.21 -14.97 -4.43
C ALA A 146 0.11 -14.24 -5.23
N GLY A 147 0.46 -13.11 -5.86
CA GLY A 147 -0.49 -12.36 -6.68
C GLY A 147 0.07 -11.08 -7.30
N LEU A 148 1.18 -10.55 -6.78
CA LEU A 148 1.84 -9.42 -7.42
C LEU A 148 2.52 -9.85 -8.73
N GLN A 149 2.30 -9.06 -9.78
CA GLN A 149 3.03 -9.16 -11.03
C GLN A 149 3.60 -7.78 -11.39
N VAL A 150 4.78 -7.77 -12.00
CA VAL A 150 5.43 -6.56 -12.52
C VAL A 150 5.62 -6.68 -14.03
N LEU A 151 5.38 -5.59 -14.76
CA LEU A 151 5.58 -5.55 -16.20
C LEU A 151 7.03 -5.13 -16.50
N LYS A 152 7.81 -6.02 -17.10
CA LYS A 152 9.19 -5.75 -17.53
C LYS A 152 9.33 -6.12 -19.00
N GLU A 153 9.76 -5.17 -19.83
CA GLU A 153 10.01 -5.40 -21.27
C GLU A 153 8.82 -6.10 -21.98
N GLY A 154 7.61 -5.60 -21.71
CA GLY A 154 6.37 -6.13 -22.30
C GLY A 154 5.90 -7.49 -21.74
N ARG A 155 6.58 -8.04 -20.72
CA ARG A 155 6.23 -9.33 -20.11
C ARG A 155 5.89 -9.16 -18.63
N TRP A 156 4.79 -9.79 -18.22
CA TRP A 156 4.40 -9.88 -16.82
C TRP A 156 5.24 -10.92 -16.10
N ILE A 157 5.88 -10.52 -15.00
CA ILE A 157 6.73 -11.37 -14.16
C ILE A 157 6.07 -11.47 -12.78
N ALA A 158 5.82 -12.70 -12.33
CA ALA A 158 5.29 -12.94 -10.99
C ALA A 158 6.36 -12.65 -9.92
N VAL A 159 5.94 -12.00 -8.84
CA VAL A 159 6.79 -11.76 -7.67
C VAL A 159 6.30 -12.65 -6.53
N ASN A 160 7.17 -13.58 -6.11
CA ASN A 160 6.86 -14.52 -5.05
C ASN A 160 7.07 -13.87 -3.68
N PRO A 161 6.13 -14.03 -2.74
CA PRO A 161 6.33 -13.61 -1.35
C PRO A 161 7.62 -14.21 -0.78
N GLN A 162 8.42 -13.39 -0.11
CA GLN A 162 9.61 -13.84 0.61
C GLN A 162 9.39 -13.65 2.11
N PRO A 163 9.72 -14.64 2.96
CA PRO A 163 9.54 -14.50 4.39
C PRO A 163 10.30 -13.30 4.95
N ASN A 164 9.64 -12.52 5.82
CA ASN A 164 10.21 -11.34 6.46
C ASN A 164 10.77 -10.28 5.48
N ALA A 165 10.23 -10.18 4.27
CA ALA A 165 10.68 -9.21 3.28
C ALA A 165 9.62 -8.15 2.96
N PHE A 166 10.09 -6.94 2.61
CA PHE A 166 9.30 -5.94 1.93
C PHE A 166 9.67 -5.89 0.44
N ILE A 167 8.69 -5.57 -0.39
CA ILE A 167 8.90 -5.20 -1.78
C ILE A 167 8.90 -3.67 -1.86
N ILE A 168 9.94 -3.12 -2.48
CA ILE A 168 10.11 -1.68 -2.65
C ILE A 168 9.84 -1.34 -4.10
N ASN A 169 8.84 -0.49 -4.35
CA ASN A 169 8.55 0.06 -5.66
C ASN A 169 8.80 1.56 -5.67
N LEU A 170 9.63 2.03 -6.60
CA LEU A 170 9.81 3.45 -6.88
C LEU A 170 8.61 3.94 -7.68
N GLY A 171 8.04 5.07 -7.28
CA GLY A 171 6.91 5.65 -7.98
C GLY A 171 7.30 6.81 -8.88
N ASP A 172 6.31 7.31 -9.61
CA ASP A 172 6.45 8.27 -10.71
C ASP A 172 7.13 9.57 -10.27
N GLN A 173 6.94 10.00 -9.01
CA GLN A 173 7.58 11.22 -8.48
C GLN A 173 9.11 11.12 -8.43
N LEU A 174 9.66 9.94 -8.14
CA LEU A 174 11.11 9.73 -8.19
C LEU A 174 11.60 9.60 -9.63
N GLN A 175 10.83 8.93 -10.50
CA GLN A 175 11.21 8.70 -11.89
C GLN A 175 11.31 10.00 -12.69
N VAL A 176 10.34 10.91 -12.55
CA VAL A 176 10.35 12.21 -13.25
C VAL A 176 11.54 13.07 -12.81
N ARG A 177 12.02 12.91 -11.58
CA ARG A 177 13.09 13.74 -11.00
C ARG A 177 14.49 13.15 -11.18
N ALA A 178 14.61 11.85 -11.45
CA ALA A 178 15.88 11.20 -11.78
C ALA A 178 16.29 11.35 -13.27
N ALA A 179 15.38 11.83 -14.12
CA ALA A 179 15.64 12.10 -15.54
C ALA A 179 16.10 13.55 -15.82
N GLY A 180 16.54 14.27 -14.78
CA GLY A 180 17.13 15.62 -14.88
C GLY A 180 18.65 15.58 -14.80
#